data_AF-A0A4U7F0W9-F1
#
_entry.id   AF-A0A4U7F0W9-F1
#
_cell.length_a   1.000
_cell.length_b   1.000
_cell.length_c   1.000
_cell.angle_alpha   90.00
_cell.angle_beta   90.00
_cell.angle_gamma   90.00
#
_symmetry.space_group_name_H-M   'P 1'
#
loop_
_entity.id
_entity.type
_entity.pdbx_description
1 polymer ?
#
loop_
_entity_poly.entity_id
_entity_poly.type
_entity_poly.pdbx_seq_one_letter_code
_entity_poly.pdbx_strand_id
1 'polypeptide(L)' 'MSDNTDGEKRGDPANDGQRFDRLPETPADRVVEGRASRAEVLDWWQERFGIGTGVFEGYSFWEKGAGKIWIFNGEAS' A
#
# COMPACT_ATOMS: atom_id res chain seq x y z
N MET A 1 8.68 44.00 12.45
CA MET A 1 9.54 42.80 12.35
C MET A 1 9.15 41.85 13.46
N SER A 2 8.30 40.87 13.16
CA SER A 2 8.27 39.60 13.88
C SER A 2 7.83 38.56 12.86
N ASP A 3 8.70 37.58 12.69
CA ASP A 3 8.79 36.62 11.60
C ASP A 3 7.52 35.77 11.43
N ASN A 4 7.06 35.68 10.19
CA ASN A 4 6.06 34.71 9.75
C ASN A 4 6.82 33.51 9.20
N THR A 5 7.13 32.53 10.05
CA THR A 5 7.82 31.30 9.62
C THR A 5 7.07 30.08 10.11
N ASP A 6 5.82 29.94 9.68
CA ASP A 6 5.17 28.62 9.57
C ASP A 6 5.66 27.93 8.29
N GLY A 7 6.95 27.62 8.27
CA GLY A 7 7.59 26.83 7.23
C GLY A 7 7.26 25.34 7.41
N GLU A 8 6.13 24.93 6.87
CA GLU A 8 5.96 23.68 6.13
C GLU A 8 6.59 22.40 6.74
N LYS A 9 6.06 21.92 7.87
CA LYS A 9 6.11 20.47 8.15
C LYS A 9 5.05 19.78 7.30
N ARG A 10 5.37 19.44 6.04
CA ARG A 10 4.67 18.30 5.41
C ARG A 10 5.08 17.09 6.23
N GLY A 11 4.16 16.58 7.04
CA GLY A 11 4.38 15.39 7.83
C GLY A 11 4.82 14.22 6.94
N ASP A 12 5.53 13.26 7.53
CA ASP A 12 5.93 12.04 6.83
C ASP A 12 4.72 11.42 6.11
N PRO A 13 4.91 10.80 4.94
CA PRO A 13 3.83 10.12 4.25
C PRO A 13 3.16 9.11 5.18
N ALA A 14 1.86 9.26 5.37
CA ALA A 14 1.09 8.43 6.29
C ALA A 14 -0.10 7.78 5.58
N ASN A 15 -0.50 6.61 6.07
CA ASN A 15 -1.70 5.92 5.61
C ASN A 15 -2.95 6.74 5.95
N ASP A 16 -3.77 7.02 4.95
CA ASP A 16 -5.12 7.57 5.14
C ASP A 16 -6.14 6.45 5.02
N GLY A 17 -6.73 6.06 6.15
CA GLY A 17 -7.68 4.95 6.22
C GLY A 17 -9.03 5.21 5.52
N GLN A 18 -9.30 6.43 5.08
CA GLN A 18 -10.56 6.78 4.38
C GLN A 18 -10.47 6.59 2.86
N ARG A 19 -9.28 6.44 2.30
CA ARG A 19 -9.05 6.24 0.87
C ARG A 19 -8.44 4.87 0.57
N PHE A 20 -8.58 4.45 -0.68
CA PHE A 20 -7.82 3.32 -1.20
C PHE A 20 -6.51 3.84 -1.75
N ASP A 21 -5.41 3.33 -1.22
CA ASP A 21 -4.08 3.57 -1.77
C ASP A 21 -3.56 2.28 -2.41
N ARG A 22 -2.93 2.40 -3.57
CA ARG A 22 -2.30 1.26 -4.23
C ARG A 22 -1.16 0.75 -3.35
N LEU A 23 -1.06 -0.58 -3.20
CA LEU A 23 0.11 -1.17 -2.58
C LEU A 23 1.34 -0.93 -3.48
N PRO A 24 2.50 -0.59 -2.91
CA PRO A 24 3.75 -0.55 -3.66
C PRO A 24 4.03 -1.95 -4.25
N GLU A 25 4.66 -2.01 -5.41
CA GLU A 25 4.95 -3.29 -6.06
C GLU A 25 5.92 -4.13 -5.22
N THR A 26 6.98 -3.50 -4.72
CA THR A 26 8.00 -4.12 -3.86
C THR A 26 8.18 -3.35 -2.55
N PRO A 27 8.84 -3.94 -1.53
CA PRO A 27 9.16 -3.22 -0.29
C PRO A 27 10.01 -1.97 -0.52
N ALA A 28 10.82 -1.93 -1.58
CA ALA A 28 11.66 -0.80 -1.92
C ALA A 28 10.86 0.40 -2.49
N ASP A 29 9.67 0.16 -3.04
CA ASP A 29 8.81 1.21 -3.60
C ASP A 29 7.91 1.85 -2.52
N ARG A 30 8.06 1.44 -1.25
CA ARG A 30 7.27 1.90 -0.12
C ARG A 30 7.60 3.35 0.22
N VAL A 31 6.57 4.17 0.28
CA VAL A 31 6.66 5.57 0.74
C VAL A 31 6.22 5.72 2.21
N VAL A 32 5.34 4.83 2.70
CA VAL A 32 4.86 4.80 4.08
C VAL A 32 5.48 3.61 4.80
N GLU A 33 6.36 3.85 5.78
CA GLU A 33 7.05 2.78 6.51
C GLU A 33 6.08 1.74 7.09
N GLY A 34 6.46 0.45 7.02
CA GLY A 34 5.62 -0.67 7.46
C GLY A 34 4.42 -1.04 6.57
N ARG A 35 4.09 -0.28 5.52
CA ARG A 35 3.02 -0.66 4.56
C ARG A 35 3.41 -1.90 3.76
N ALA A 36 2.55 -2.91 3.72
CA ALA A 36 2.81 -4.09 2.89
C ALA A 36 3.02 -3.72 1.41
N SER A 37 3.83 -4.51 0.71
CA SER A 37 3.95 -4.46 -0.76
C SER A 37 3.16 -5.58 -1.41
N ARG A 38 2.89 -5.45 -2.71
CA ARG A 38 2.26 -6.51 -3.51
C ARG A 38 3.08 -7.80 -3.43
N ALA A 39 4.41 -7.72 -3.56
CA ALA A 39 5.29 -8.86 -3.43
C ALA A 39 5.15 -9.58 -2.08
N GLU A 40 5.20 -8.86 -0.96
CA GLU A 40 5.05 -9.44 0.38
C GLU A 40 3.69 -10.13 0.57
N VAL A 41 2.61 -9.54 0.05
CA VAL A 41 1.28 -10.16 0.12
C VAL A 41 1.22 -11.46 -0.69
N LEU A 42 1.80 -11.47 -1.88
CA LEU A 42 1.84 -12.66 -2.73
C LEU A 42 2.68 -13.78 -2.14
N ASP A 43 3.86 -13.45 -1.59
CA ASP A 43 4.72 -14.41 -0.91
C ASP A 43 3.99 -15.04 0.28
N TRP A 44 3.25 -14.24 1.06
CA TRP A 44 2.41 -14.75 2.15
C TRP A 44 1.32 -15.71 1.67
N TRP A 45 0.63 -15.41 0.56
CA TRP A 45 -0.39 -16.30 -0.02
C TRP A 45 0.22 -17.62 -0.50
N GLN A 46 1.38 -17.55 -1.14
CA GLN A 46 2.11 -18.74 -1.60
C GLN A 46 2.57 -19.59 -0.41
N GLU A 47 3.15 -18.99 0.61
CA GLU A 47 3.61 -19.71 1.81
C GLU A 47 2.43 -20.32 2.59
N ARG A 48 1.37 -19.54 2.79
CA ARG A 48 0.25 -19.93 3.66
C ARG A 48 -0.69 -20.93 3.00
N PHE A 49 -0.92 -20.80 1.70
CA PHE A 49 -1.97 -21.53 0.99
C PHE A 49 -1.49 -22.25 -0.28
N GLY A 50 -0.22 -22.08 -0.68
CA GLY A 50 0.29 -22.65 -1.92
C GLY A 50 -0.26 -22.00 -3.19
N ILE A 51 -0.84 -20.80 -3.10
CA ILE A 51 -1.39 -20.09 -4.26
C ILE A 51 -0.25 -19.33 -4.95
N GLY A 52 0.09 -19.77 -6.16
CA GLY A 52 1.13 -19.14 -6.97
C GLY A 52 0.76 -17.73 -7.41
N THR A 53 1.77 -16.87 -7.53
CA THR A 53 1.62 -15.44 -7.87
C THR A 53 0.92 -15.20 -9.21
N GLY A 54 1.07 -16.12 -10.17
CA GLY A 54 0.43 -16.06 -11.50
C GLY A 54 -1.10 -15.98 -11.44
N VAL A 55 -1.73 -16.52 -10.38
CA VAL A 55 -3.19 -16.40 -10.17
C VAL A 55 -3.63 -14.94 -10.04
N PHE A 56 -2.73 -14.06 -9.60
CA PHE A 56 -2.99 -12.66 -9.30
C PHE A 56 -2.46 -11.69 -10.36
N GLU A 57 -2.06 -12.15 -11.54
CA GLU A 57 -1.54 -11.27 -12.62
C GLU A 57 -2.56 -10.22 -13.06
N GLY A 58 -3.84 -10.58 -13.11
CA GLY A 58 -4.93 -9.66 -13.45
C GLY A 58 -5.50 -8.88 -12.27
N TYR A 59 -4.94 -9.02 -11.06
CA TYR A 59 -5.53 -8.45 -9.85
C TYR A 59 -4.80 -7.20 -9.37
N SER A 60 -5.56 -6.21 -8.94
CA SER A 60 -5.06 -5.00 -8.28
C SER A 60 -5.12 -5.11 -6.75
N PHE A 61 -4.16 -4.47 -6.09
CA PHE A 61 -3.91 -4.62 -4.66
C PHE A 61 -3.91 -3.26 -3.97
N TRP A 62 -4.77 -3.10 -2.97
CA TRP A 62 -5.02 -1.81 -2.33
C TRP A 62 -5.04 -1.95 -0.81
N GLU A 63 -4.63 -0.90 -0.12
CA GLU A 63 -4.84 -0.75 1.31
C GLU A 63 -5.94 0.27 1.57
N LYS A 64 -6.89 -0.07 2.45
CA LYS A 64 -7.82 0.90 3.02
C LYS A 64 -8.24 0.48 4.41
N GLY A 65 -7.96 1.36 5.36
CA GLY A 65 -8.39 1.27 6.76
C GLY A 65 -7.68 0.16 7.55
N ALA A 66 -7.15 0.49 8.73
CA ALA A 66 -6.62 -0.45 9.72
C ALA A 66 -5.74 -1.60 9.15
N GLY A 67 -4.91 -1.34 8.14
CA GLY A 67 -4.01 -2.35 7.55
C GLY A 67 -4.71 -3.41 6.69
N LYS A 68 -5.98 -3.22 6.31
CA LYS A 68 -6.71 -4.18 5.49
C LYS A 68 -6.29 -4.09 4.03
N ILE A 69 -5.98 -5.26 3.47
CA ILE A 69 -5.67 -5.42 2.04
C ILE A 69 -6.92 -5.83 1.27
N TRP A 70 -7.13 -5.18 0.14
CA TRP A 70 -8.21 -5.42 -0.80
C TRP A 70 -7.62 -5.85 -2.15
N ILE A 71 -8.15 -6.94 -2.71
CA ILE A 71 -7.65 -7.53 -3.95
C ILE A 71 -8.82 -7.59 -4.94
N PHE A 72 -8.74 -6.86 -6.05
CA PHE A 72 -9.79 -6.79 -7.07
C PHE A 72 -9.33 -7.45 -8.37
N ASN A 73 -10.22 -8.16 -9.06
CA ASN A 73 -9.94 -8.66 -10.40
C ASN A 73 -10.11 -7.51 -11.39
N GLY A 74 -9.01 -7.04 -11.98
CA GLY A 74 -8.93 -5.79 -12.72
C GLY A 74 -8.62 -4.59 -11.82
N GLU A 75 -8.76 -3.40 -12.39
CA GLU A 75 -8.54 -2.12 -11.71
C GLU A 75 -9.81 -1.62 -11.00
N ALA A 76 -9.66 -0.98 -9.84
CA ALA A 76 -10.78 -0.31 -9.19
C ALA A 76 -11.18 0.93 -10.01
N SER A 77 -12.47 1.03 -10.37
CA SER A 77 -13.05 2.16 -11.12
C SER A 77 -13.73 3.17 -10.20
#